data_AF-A0A6V7KCG1-F1
#
_entry.id   AF-A0A6V7KCG1-F1
#
_cell.length_a   1.000
_cell.length_b   1.000
_cell.length_c   1.000
_cell.angle_alpha   90.00
_cell.angle_beta   90.00
_cell.angle_gamma   90.00
#
_symmetry.space_group_name_H-M   'P 1'
#
loop_
_entity.id
_entity.type
_entity.pdbx_description
1 polymer ?
#
loop_
_entity_poly.entity_id
_entity_poly.type
_entity_poly.pdbx_seq_one_letter_code
_entity_poly.pdbx_strand_id
1 'polypeptide(L)'
;NTTVEDFYKYSANTSTALGYYYLNTFDNLMQSSMTLFELTVVNNWFILMNAYAFTIGHYARIYFMTFYLVTMIVLTIVVSSFLEAFRFRIQYKRSTSKRDEEKMLHEEVELKWDELQSIVQDFQLLEQLRGILGVG
;
A
#
# COMPACT_ATOMS: atom_id res chain seq x y z
N ASN A 1 5.98 -41.91 2.56
CA ASN A 1 6.86 -41.44 3.63
C ASN A 1 7.63 -40.20 3.21
N THR A 2 6.90 -39.15 2.85
CA THR A 2 7.40 -37.78 2.85
C THR A 2 7.33 -37.25 4.28
N THR A 3 8.30 -36.44 4.70
CA THR A 3 8.46 -35.92 6.08
C THR A 3 7.30 -35.05 6.56
N VAL A 4 6.35 -34.74 5.68
CA VAL A 4 5.18 -33.89 5.96
C VAL A 4 3.88 -34.69 6.14
N GLU A 5 3.89 -36.01 5.96
CA GLU A 5 2.71 -36.87 6.07
C GLU A 5 2.03 -36.80 7.45
N ASP A 6 2.80 -36.56 8.51
CA ASP A 6 2.29 -36.47 9.87
C ASP A 6 1.43 -35.22 10.13
N PHE A 7 1.48 -34.20 9.26
CA PHE A 7 0.72 -32.95 9.44
C PHE A 7 -0.74 -33.05 8.99
N TYR A 8 -1.09 -34.00 8.13
CA TYR A 8 -2.44 -34.14 7.57
C TYR A 8 -3.07 -35.51 7.84
N LYS A 9 -2.43 -36.36 8.65
CA LYS A 9 -2.99 -37.63 9.10
C LYS A 9 -3.78 -37.44 10.39
N TYR A 10 -5.02 -37.90 10.42
CA TYR A 10 -5.83 -37.92 11.65
C TYR A 10 -5.29 -38.95 12.64
N SER A 11 -5.00 -38.54 13.88
CA SER A 11 -4.67 -39.43 15.01
C SER A 11 -5.63 -39.20 16.17
N ALA A 12 -6.32 -40.26 16.59
CA ALA A 12 -7.28 -40.21 17.71
C ALA A 12 -6.62 -40.28 19.10
N ASN A 13 -5.39 -40.80 19.19
CA ASN A 13 -4.73 -41.15 20.46
C ASN A 13 -3.48 -40.32 20.75
N THR A 14 -3.18 -39.32 19.92
CA THR A 14 -1.98 -38.49 20.07
C THR A 14 -2.42 -37.04 19.95
N SER A 15 -1.99 -36.20 20.89
CA SER A 15 -2.01 -34.75 20.74
C SER A 15 -1.14 -34.40 19.53
N THR A 16 -1.66 -34.52 18.31
CA THR A 16 -0.96 -34.12 17.10
C THR A 16 -0.89 -32.61 17.14
N ALA A 17 0.17 -32.08 17.74
CA ALA A 17 0.55 -30.67 17.74
C ALA A 17 0.84 -30.14 16.32
N LEU A 18 0.69 -30.99 15.30
CA LEU A 18 1.05 -30.78 13.91
C LEU A 18 -0.20 -30.33 13.11
N GLY A 19 -0.81 -29.22 13.52
CA GLY A 19 -1.44 -28.26 12.61
C GLY A 19 -2.89 -28.45 12.14
N TYR A 20 -3.60 -29.53 12.51
CA TYR A 20 -5.02 -29.73 12.10
C TYR A 20 -5.31 -29.58 10.59
N TYR A 21 -4.30 -29.76 9.73
CA TYR A 21 -4.42 -29.51 8.28
C TYR A 21 -5.42 -30.44 7.56
N TYR A 22 -5.82 -31.53 8.21
CA TYR A 22 -6.89 -32.42 7.71
C TYR A 22 -8.26 -31.74 7.63
N LEU A 23 -8.46 -30.62 8.33
CA LEU A 23 -9.69 -29.81 8.26
C LEU A 23 -9.76 -28.93 7.00
N ASN A 24 -8.63 -28.73 6.31
CA ASN A 24 -8.56 -27.89 5.12
C ASN A 24 -8.98 -28.67 3.88
N THR A 25 -10.30 -28.84 3.73
CA THR A 25 -10.92 -29.56 2.62
C THR A 25 -11.58 -28.64 1.60
N PHE A 26 -11.91 -29.19 0.43
CA PHE A 26 -12.66 -28.53 -0.64
C PHE A 26 -14.09 -29.08 -0.78
N ASP A 27 -14.65 -29.68 0.28
CA ASP A 27 -15.94 -30.38 0.21
C ASP A 27 -17.14 -29.42 0.08
N ASN A 28 -16.99 -28.19 0.56
CA ASN A 28 -18.05 -27.19 0.62
C ASN A 28 -17.47 -25.77 0.59
N LEU A 29 -18.26 -24.81 0.09
CA LEU A 29 -17.82 -23.46 -0.24
C LEU A 29 -17.15 -22.72 0.95
N MET A 30 -17.67 -22.90 2.16
CA MET A 30 -17.10 -22.27 3.36
C MET A 30 -15.71 -22.83 3.69
N GLN A 31 -15.57 -24.16 3.66
CA GLN A 31 -14.30 -24.85 3.95
C GLN A 31 -13.27 -24.56 2.87
N SER A 32 -13.69 -24.54 1.60
CA SER A 32 -12.81 -24.15 0.49
C SER A 32 -12.36 -22.70 0.61
N SER A 33 -13.24 -21.78 1.05
CA SER A 33 -12.89 -20.37 1.22
C SER A 33 -11.86 -20.16 2.33
N MET A 34 -12.02 -20.85 3.48
CA MET A 34 -11.03 -20.84 4.55
C MET A 34 -9.69 -21.43 4.09
N THR A 35 -9.73 -22.58 3.41
CA THR A 35 -8.54 -23.23 2.86
C THR A 35 -7.79 -22.32 1.89
N LEU A 36 -8.51 -21.66 0.97
CA LEU A 36 -7.92 -20.70 0.03
C LEU A 36 -7.36 -19.48 0.75
N PHE A 37 -8.04 -18.98 1.78
CA PHE A 37 -7.56 -17.87 2.60
C PHE A 37 -6.23 -18.23 3.29
N GLU A 38 -6.13 -19.40 3.93
CA GLU A 38 -4.87 -19.86 4.53
C GLU A 38 -3.76 -19.98 3.48
N LEU A 39 -4.08 -20.47 2.27
CA LEU A 39 -3.13 -20.53 1.17
C LEU A 39 -2.67 -19.14 0.69
N THR A 40 -3.49 -18.09 0.81
CA THR A 40 -3.07 -16.71 0.46
C THR A 40 -1.99 -16.17 1.39
N VAL A 41 -1.97 -16.60 2.65
CA VAL A 41 -0.94 -16.22 3.63
C VAL A 41 0.41 -16.83 3.29
N VAL A 42 0.44 -17.87 2.45
CA VAL A 42 1.65 -18.52 1.92
C VAL A 42 2.49 -19.24 3.00
N ASN A 43 2.11 -19.17 4.27
CA ASN A 43 2.76 -19.96 5.31
C ASN A 43 2.36 -21.44 5.18
N ASN A 44 3.34 -22.35 5.20
CA ASN A 44 3.13 -23.80 5.17
C ASN A 44 2.28 -24.35 4.00
N TRP A 45 2.11 -23.58 2.91
CA TRP A 45 1.24 -23.93 1.78
C TRP A 45 1.63 -25.26 1.10
N PHE A 46 2.92 -25.61 1.12
CA PHE A 46 3.45 -26.84 0.53
C PHE A 46 2.98 -28.10 1.28
N ILE A 47 2.58 -27.98 2.56
CA ILE A 47 2.04 -29.10 3.33
C ILE A 47 0.72 -29.54 2.71
N LEU A 48 -0.18 -28.58 2.45
CA LEU A 48 -1.48 -28.86 1.84
C LEU A 48 -1.32 -29.36 0.40
N MET A 49 -0.41 -28.76 -0.36
CA MET A 49 -0.08 -29.26 -1.71
C MET A 49 0.38 -30.71 -1.68
N ASN A 50 1.29 -31.09 -0.76
CA ASN A 50 1.77 -32.47 -0.67
C ASN A 50 0.68 -33.43 -0.18
N ALA A 51 -0.19 -33.00 0.73
CA ALA A 51 -1.35 -33.76 1.17
C ALA A 51 -2.26 -34.13 -0.01
N TYR A 52 -2.63 -33.15 -0.84
CA TYR A 52 -3.46 -33.38 -2.03
C TYR A 52 -2.73 -34.10 -3.16
N ALA A 53 -1.42 -33.87 -3.31
CA ALA A 53 -0.63 -34.60 -4.31
C ALA A 53 -0.49 -36.08 -3.95
N PHE A 54 -0.52 -36.43 -2.67
CA PHE A 54 -0.52 -37.82 -2.21
C PHE A 54 -1.87 -38.50 -2.45
N THR A 55 -2.99 -37.80 -2.28
CA THR A 55 -4.34 -38.38 -2.42
C THR A 55 -4.86 -38.39 -3.86
N ILE A 56 -4.70 -37.29 -4.61
CA ILE A 56 -5.22 -37.11 -5.98
C ILE A 56 -4.16 -37.42 -7.05
N GLY A 57 -2.88 -37.26 -6.70
CA GLY A 57 -1.76 -37.47 -7.60
C GLY A 57 -1.02 -36.19 -7.98
N HIS A 58 0.07 -36.33 -8.73
CA HIS A 58 1.03 -35.24 -8.98
C HIS A 58 0.45 -34.01 -9.69
N TYR A 59 -0.62 -34.17 -10.48
CA TYR A 59 -1.28 -33.05 -11.17
C TYR A 59 -1.85 -32.00 -10.22
N ALA A 60 -2.21 -32.39 -8.98
CA ALA A 60 -2.68 -31.44 -7.97
C ALA A 60 -1.63 -30.36 -7.67
N ARG A 61 -0.33 -30.67 -7.79
CA ARG A 61 0.75 -29.69 -7.59
C ARG A 61 0.65 -28.49 -8.53
N ILE A 62 0.20 -28.71 -9.78
CA ILE A 62 0.06 -27.64 -10.78
C ILE A 62 -0.97 -26.61 -10.32
N TYR A 63 -2.09 -27.07 -9.74
CA TYR A 63 -3.11 -26.19 -9.18
C TYR A 63 -2.54 -25.30 -8.06
N PHE A 64 -1.89 -25.89 -7.06
CA PHE A 64 -1.33 -25.12 -5.94
C PHE A 64 -0.20 -24.17 -6.38
N MET A 65 0.67 -24.60 -7.30
CA MET A 65 1.74 -23.75 -7.85
C MET A 65 1.17 -22.56 -8.64
N THR A 66 0.15 -22.79 -9.46
CA THR A 66 -0.52 -21.73 -10.23
C THR A 66 -1.23 -20.76 -9.29
N PHE A 67 -1.97 -21.27 -8.30
CA PHE A 67 -2.63 -20.46 -7.30
C PHE A 67 -1.63 -19.59 -6.53
N TYR A 68 -0.49 -20.16 -6.10
CA TYR A 68 0.58 -19.43 -5.43
C TYR A 68 1.12 -18.26 -6.27
N LEU A 69 1.40 -18.49 -7.56
CA LEU A 69 1.89 -17.43 -8.45
C LEU A 69 0.86 -16.32 -8.61
N VAL A 70 -0.41 -16.67 -8.82
CA VAL A 70 -1.50 -15.69 -8.96
C VAL A 70 -1.67 -14.87 -7.70
N THR A 71 -1.71 -15.50 -6.52
CA THR A 71 -1.88 -14.77 -5.24
C THR A 71 -0.69 -13.89 -4.91
N MET A 72 0.54 -14.33 -5.22
CA MET A 72 1.74 -13.49 -5.09
C MET A 72 1.66 -12.22 -5.93
N ILE A 73 1.23 -12.34 -7.19
CA ILE A 73 1.05 -11.19 -8.09
C ILE A 73 -0.05 -10.27 -7.55
N VAL A 74 -1.21 -10.82 -7.20
CA VAL A 74 -2.35 -10.05 -6.70
C VAL A 74 -1.99 -9.32 -5.40
N LEU A 75 -1.36 -10.00 -4.44
CA LEU A 75 -0.91 -9.37 -3.19
C LEU A 75 0.08 -8.25 -3.45
N THR A 76 1.02 -8.43 -4.39
CA THR A 76 1.97 -7.39 -4.77
C THR A 76 1.26 -6.16 -5.34
N ILE A 77 0.28 -6.36 -6.23
CA ILE A 77 -0.51 -5.26 -6.81
C ILE A 77 -1.29 -4.53 -5.72
N VAL A 78 -1.96 -5.26 -4.82
CA VAL A 78 -2.73 -4.67 -3.73
C VAL A 78 -1.81 -3.85 -2.82
N VAL A 79 -0.70 -4.44 -2.35
CA VAL A 79 0.26 -3.75 -1.49
C VAL A 79 0.81 -2.49 -2.17
N SER A 80 1.19 -2.58 -3.44
CA SER A 80 1.64 -1.42 -4.23
C SER A 80 0.59 -0.33 -4.30
N SER A 81 -0.67 -0.68 -4.57
CA SER A 81 -1.79 0.27 -4.67
C SER A 81 -2.03 1.00 -3.36
N PHE A 82 -1.99 0.29 -2.23
CA PHE A 82 -2.10 0.92 -0.91
C PHE A 82 -0.91 1.85 -0.62
N LEU A 83 0.32 1.42 -0.90
CA LEU A 83 1.51 2.25 -0.72
C LEU A 83 1.47 3.52 -1.57
N GLU A 84 1.01 3.43 -2.81
CA GLU A 84 0.82 4.58 -3.69
C GLU A 84 -0.20 5.57 -3.13
N ALA A 85 -1.34 5.09 -2.63
CA ALA A 85 -2.34 5.94 -1.99
C ALA A 85 -1.77 6.66 -0.74
N PHE A 86 -0.99 5.96 0.09
CA PHE A 86 -0.31 6.59 1.23
C PHE A 86 0.76 7.59 0.79
N ARG A 87 1.55 7.27 -0.23
CA ARG A 87 2.56 8.16 -0.82
C ARG A 87 1.91 9.45 -1.33
N PHE A 88 0.83 9.34 -2.09
CA PHE A 88 0.07 10.49 -2.60
C PHE A 88 -0.41 11.38 -1.46
N ARG A 89 -1.03 10.81 -0.41
CA ARG A 89 -1.49 11.58 0.75
C ARG A 89 -0.36 12.31 1.47
N ILE A 90 0.79 11.66 1.68
CA ILE A 90 1.95 12.26 2.35
C ILE A 90 2.54 13.38 1.49
N GLN A 91 2.72 13.15 0.19
CA GLN A 91 3.23 14.14 -0.74
C GLN A 91 2.29 15.34 -0.86
N TYR A 92 0.99 15.11 -0.97
CA TYR A 92 -0.04 16.14 -1.02
C TYR A 92 0.04 17.06 0.22
N LYS A 93 0.11 16.48 1.43
CA LYS A 93 0.27 17.29 2.67
C LYS A 93 1.55 18.12 2.65
N ARG A 94 2.68 17.56 2.19
CA ARG A 94 3.95 18.30 2.10
C ARG A 94 3.92 19.40 1.04
N SER A 95 3.29 19.17 -0.11
CA SER A 95 3.19 20.17 -1.18
C SER A 95 2.26 21.32 -0.82
N THR A 96 1.17 21.04 -0.09
CA THR A 96 0.27 22.10 0.37
C THR A 96 0.93 22.94 1.47
N SER A 97 1.61 22.32 2.44
CA SER A 97 2.38 23.06 3.47
C SER A 97 3.42 23.99 2.84
N LYS A 98 4.18 23.51 1.86
CA LYS A 98 5.17 24.34 1.15
C LYS A 98 4.54 25.47 0.35
N ARG A 99 3.42 25.23 -0.32
CA ARG A 99 2.69 26.26 -1.07
C ARG A 99 2.09 27.31 -0.15
N ASP A 100 1.60 26.93 1.01
CA ASP A 100 1.07 27.86 2.01
C ASP A 100 2.21 28.70 2.62
N GLU A 101 3.37 28.08 2.91
CA GLU A 101 4.59 28.80 3.32
C GLU A 101 5.09 29.77 2.22
N GLU A 102 5.14 29.36 0.95
CA GLU A 102 5.51 30.23 -0.17
C GLU A 102 4.54 31.40 -0.35
N LYS A 103 3.23 31.18 -0.18
CA LYS A 103 2.23 32.26 -0.24
C LYS A 103 2.36 33.25 0.92
N MET A 104 2.76 32.80 2.11
CA MET A 104 3.05 33.72 3.23
C MET A 104 4.32 34.54 3.01
N LEU A 105 5.26 34.06 2.19
CA LEU A 105 6.49 34.80 1.85
C LEU A 105 6.27 35.80 0.70
N HIS A 106 5.29 35.54 -0.17
CA HIS A 106 4.89 36.42 -1.26
C HIS A 106 3.53 37.06 -0.93
N GLU A 107 3.48 37.86 0.12
CA GLU A 107 2.39 38.82 0.25
C GLU A 107 2.68 39.96 -0.72
N GLU A 108 2.12 39.88 -1.93
CA GLU A 108 2.12 41.01 -2.87
C GLU A 108 1.27 42.12 -2.25
N VAL A 109 1.92 43.03 -1.53
CA VAL A 109 1.28 44.25 -1.06
C VAL A 109 1.14 45.17 -2.27
N GLU A 110 -0.07 45.18 -2.85
CA GLU A 110 -0.46 46.10 -3.89
C GLU A 110 -0.57 47.51 -3.29
N LEU A 111 0.57 48.21 -3.19
CA LEU A 111 0.61 49.56 -2.65
C LEU A 111 0.02 50.53 -3.66
N LYS A 112 -1.07 51.18 -3.29
CA LYS A 112 -1.66 52.26 -4.07
C LYS A 112 -0.73 53.48 -4.01
N TRP A 113 -0.46 54.11 -5.17
CA TRP A 113 0.45 55.26 -5.27
C TRP A 113 0.12 56.41 -4.31
N ASP A 114 -1.17 56.61 -4.05
CA ASP A 114 -1.66 57.63 -3.11
C ASP A 114 -1.19 57.36 -1.66
N GLU A 115 -1.05 56.08 -1.27
CA GLU A 115 -0.58 55.71 0.08
C GLU A 115 0.93 55.89 0.21
N LEU A 116 1.71 55.55 -0.81
CA LEU A 116 3.16 55.79 -0.85
C LEU A 116 3.50 57.28 -0.71
N GLN A 117 2.70 58.15 -1.34
CA GLN A 117 2.85 59.59 -1.26
C GLN A 117 2.56 60.15 0.15
N SER A 118 1.73 59.46 0.94
CA SER A 118 1.44 59.84 2.32
C SER A 118 2.54 59.43 3.31
N ILE A 119 3.25 58.33 3.04
CA ILE A 119 4.27 57.76 3.92
C ILE A 119 5.64 58.38 3.67
N VAL A 120 5.98 58.63 2.41
CA VAL A 120 7.26 59.20 2.03
C VAL A 120 7.09 60.71 1.86
N GLN A 121 7.51 61.46 2.88
CA GLN A 121 7.54 62.94 2.81
C GLN A 121 8.62 63.49 1.87
N ASP A 122 9.52 62.63 1.40
CA ASP A 122 10.68 63.01 0.58
C ASP A 122 10.39 62.84 -0.92
N PHE A 123 10.05 63.95 -1.57
CA PHE A 123 9.56 63.98 -2.95
C PHE A 123 10.57 63.46 -3.98
N GLN A 124 11.86 63.72 -3.77
CA GLN A 124 12.94 63.29 -4.68
C GLN A 124 13.10 61.76 -4.71
N LEU A 125 12.91 61.10 -3.56
CA LEU A 125 13.07 59.66 -3.41
C LEU A 125 11.88 58.91 -4.04
N LEU A 126 10.67 59.47 -3.93
CA LEU A 126 9.48 58.97 -4.64
C LEU A 126 9.64 58.99 -6.16
N GLU A 127 10.21 60.06 -6.71
CA GLU A 127 10.40 60.22 -8.15
C GLU A 127 11.46 59.25 -8.70
N GLN A 128 12.50 58.96 -7.91
CA GLN A 128 13.48 57.92 -8.22
C GLN A 128 12.87 56.51 -8.17
N LEU A 129 12.06 56.21 -7.15
CA LEU A 129 11.35 54.93 -7.04
C LEU A 129 10.35 54.71 -8.18
N ARG A 130 9.66 55.77 -8.63
CA ARG A 130 8.75 55.74 -9.78
C ARG A 130 9.46 55.29 -11.07
N GLY A 131 10.71 55.70 -11.27
CA GLY A 131 11.53 55.27 -12.41
C GLY A 131 12.00 53.82 -12.32
N ILE A 132 12.13 53.26 -11.13
CA ILE A 132 12.63 51.90 -10.88
C ILE A 132 11.49 50.86 -10.89
N LEU A 133 10.32 51.22 -10.36
CA LEU A 133 9.19 50.29 -10.20
C LEU A 133 8.33 50.09 -11.45
N GLY A 134 8.67 50.71 -12.59
CA GLY A 134 8.09 50.37 -13.89
C GLY A 134 6.56 50.33 -13.88
N VAL A 135 5.93 51.41 -13.43
CA VAL A 135 4.47 51.50 -13.28
C VAL A 135 3.85 51.71 -14.66
N GLY A 136 3.27 50.65 -15.22
CA GLY A 136 2.29 50.72 -16.31
C GLY A 136 0.88 50.76 -15.75
#